data_AF-A0A357HZR7-F1
#
_entry.id   AF-A0A357HZR7-F1
#
_cell.length_a   1.000
_cell.length_b   1.000
_cell.length_c   1.000
_cell.angle_alpha   90.00
_cell.angle_beta   90.00
_cell.angle_gamma   90.00
#
_symmetry.space_group_name_H-M   'P 1'
#
loop_
_entity.id
_entity.type
_entity.pdbx_description
1 polymer ?
#
loop_
_entity_poly.entity_id
_entity_poly.type
_entity_poly.pdbx_seq_one_letter_code
_entity_poly.pdbx_strand_id
1 'polypeptide(L)'
;AQWARFHFKIEPYFHQTVWFYFLIVSAFVIVAFIAHNYRLRRAERQNKRLEMLVEQRTQELKHQSEELLMAKEHAESANRLKSEFTANISHEIRTPMNSIIGFTDILRSETQDPRHKDYLNTVYRSATMLMAMFNDLLDLSKIEANKLTMHPRPSDLVLECREALQMLSPKLSHKDLTVSFECSPDFPQWLQIDPTRFRQVLLNIIGNAIKFTDSGEIKIHLKLLQSSKAHASISCQIMDTGIGIPQKMQKRIFQAFEQASRDFTRNETGSGLGLTISQRLVKMMNGRIYVESQEGFGSSFTIELHNLERCHQPKAAATVAEPVNINAQPNENLPPEIDAAWILEILNIEALGKELFDSLLQIIKTELMPALTKMDTEHLQSVIYKLQSINQSKNIDSLDALCHMIREYSERIDISKSRSLRRLLDEALSEIPQTKT
;
A
#
# COMPACT_ATOMS: atom_id res chain seq x y z
N ALA A 1 -112.88 -40.13 72.24
CA ALA A 1 -111.76 -39.53 73.00
C ALA A 1 -110.65 -39.17 72.02
N GLN A 2 -110.06 -37.99 72.19
CA GLN A 2 -109.12 -37.33 71.29
C GLN A 2 -107.88 -38.21 70.97
N TRP A 3 -107.43 -38.23 69.72
CA TRP A 3 -106.15 -38.83 69.33
C TRP A 3 -104.99 -38.07 69.99
N ALA A 4 -104.09 -38.79 70.65
CA ALA A 4 -102.87 -38.20 71.22
C ALA A 4 -101.92 -37.77 70.08
N ARG A 5 -101.73 -36.47 69.88
CA ARG A 5 -100.67 -35.93 69.00
C ARG A 5 -99.38 -35.79 69.81
N PHE A 6 -98.36 -36.58 69.48
CA PHE A 6 -97.00 -36.37 69.99
C PHE A 6 -96.30 -35.31 69.14
N HIS A 7 -95.86 -34.23 69.77
CA HIS A 7 -94.95 -33.26 69.15
C HIS A 7 -93.52 -33.73 69.44
N PHE A 8 -92.82 -34.25 68.43
CA PHE A 8 -91.38 -34.45 68.47
C PHE A 8 -90.72 -33.30 67.72
N LYS A 9 -89.90 -32.53 68.44
CA LYS A 9 -89.04 -31.51 67.86
C LYS A 9 -87.67 -32.16 67.64
N ILE A 10 -87.30 -32.40 66.39
CA ILE A 10 -85.97 -32.88 66.06
C ILE A 10 -85.04 -31.69 66.31
N GLU A 11 -84.18 -31.79 67.33
CA GLU A 11 -83.15 -30.78 67.54
C GLU A 11 -82.14 -30.86 66.38
N PRO A 12 -81.73 -29.70 65.82
CA PRO A 12 -80.78 -29.69 64.73
C PRO A 12 -79.46 -30.32 65.19
N TYR A 13 -78.87 -31.17 64.35
CA TYR A 13 -77.54 -31.70 64.59
C TYR A 13 -76.55 -30.54 64.78
N PHE A 14 -75.46 -30.75 65.54
CA PHE A 14 -74.48 -29.70 65.85
C PHE A 14 -74.01 -28.90 64.61
N HIS A 15 -73.82 -29.58 63.47
CA HIS A 15 -73.40 -28.97 62.20
C HIS A 15 -74.46 -28.09 61.52
N GLN A 16 -75.70 -28.11 62.01
CA GLN A 16 -76.82 -27.29 61.54
C GLN A 16 -77.09 -26.10 62.49
N THR A 17 -76.30 -25.94 63.56
CA THR A 17 -76.43 -24.84 64.51
C THR A 17 -75.75 -23.57 64.00
N VAL A 18 -76.30 -22.40 64.34
CA VAL A 18 -75.70 -21.09 64.02
C VAL A 18 -74.27 -20.97 64.58
N TRP A 19 -74.03 -21.55 65.77
CA TRP A 19 -72.72 -21.59 66.40
C TRP A 19 -71.67 -22.34 65.58
N PHE A 20 -72.04 -23.47 64.97
CA PHE A 20 -71.12 -24.22 64.10
C PHE A 20 -70.73 -23.43 62.85
N TYR A 21 -71.69 -22.76 62.21
CA TYR A 21 -71.39 -21.88 61.07
C TYR A 21 -70.50 -20.69 61.46
N PHE A 22 -70.73 -20.08 62.63
CA PHE A 22 -69.85 -19.02 63.16
C PHE A 22 -68.42 -19.53 63.40
N LEU A 23 -68.29 -20.75 63.94
CA LEU A 23 -67.00 -21.40 64.15
C LEU A 23 -66.27 -21.67 62.83
N ILE A 24 -66.98 -22.14 61.79
CA ILE A 24 -66.41 -22.29 60.45
C ILE A 24 -65.94 -20.95 59.88
N VAL A 25 -66.78 -19.91 59.91
CA VAL A 25 -66.43 -18.59 59.36
C VAL A 25 -65.22 -17.99 60.09
N SER A 26 -65.21 -18.05 61.42
CA SER A 26 -64.06 -17.59 62.22
C SER A 26 -62.77 -18.36 61.89
N ALA A 27 -62.84 -19.68 61.71
CA ALA A 27 -61.70 -20.49 61.28
C ALA A 27 -61.19 -20.05 59.89
N PHE A 28 -62.07 -19.78 58.93
CA PHE A 28 -61.69 -19.25 57.61
C PHE A 28 -61.01 -17.89 57.71
N VAL A 29 -61.53 -16.98 58.54
CA VAL A 29 -60.92 -15.65 58.76
C VAL A 29 -59.53 -15.78 59.38
N ILE A 30 -59.36 -16.67 60.37
CA ILE A 30 -58.06 -16.93 61.00
C ILE A 30 -57.06 -17.48 59.97
N VAL A 31 -57.47 -18.46 59.16
CA VAL A 31 -56.61 -19.04 58.10
C VAL A 31 -56.24 -17.97 57.06
N ALA A 32 -57.20 -17.15 56.62
CA ALA A 32 -56.95 -16.05 55.68
C ALA A 32 -55.98 -15.01 56.26
N PHE A 33 -56.13 -14.66 57.54
CA PHE A 33 -55.24 -13.74 58.23
C PHE A 33 -53.81 -14.31 58.37
N ILE A 34 -53.68 -15.58 58.73
CA ILE A 34 -52.37 -16.27 58.78
C ILE A 34 -51.73 -16.32 57.40
N ALA A 35 -52.50 -16.68 56.36
CA ALA A 35 -52.01 -16.75 54.99
C ALA A 35 -51.57 -15.38 54.46
N HIS A 36 -52.30 -14.31 54.77
CA HIS A 36 -51.96 -12.94 54.42
C HIS A 36 -50.66 -12.49 55.08
N ASN A 37 -50.54 -12.69 56.40
CA ASN A 37 -49.33 -12.35 57.15
C ASN A 37 -48.11 -13.17 56.71
N TYR A 38 -48.31 -14.44 56.35
CA TYR A 38 -47.25 -15.27 55.77
C TYR A 38 -46.78 -14.75 54.41
N ARG A 39 -47.71 -14.36 53.52
CA ARG A 39 -47.39 -13.76 52.20
C ARG A 39 -46.63 -12.45 52.36
N LEU A 40 -47.07 -11.56 53.25
CA LEU A 40 -46.39 -10.30 53.58
C LEU A 40 -44.94 -10.54 54.02
N ARG A 41 -44.74 -11.40 55.03
CA ARG A 41 -43.40 -11.74 55.53
C ARG A 41 -42.52 -12.38 54.44
N ARG A 42 -43.10 -13.19 53.55
CA ARG A 42 -42.36 -13.78 52.43
C ARG A 42 -41.93 -12.71 51.42
N ALA A 43 -42.82 -11.79 51.06
CA ALA A 43 -42.52 -10.68 50.15
C ALA A 43 -41.43 -9.76 50.72
N GLU A 44 -41.51 -9.41 52.01
CA GLU A 44 -40.47 -8.61 52.68
C GLU A 44 -39.11 -9.31 52.67
N ARG A 45 -39.06 -10.62 52.91
CA ARG A 45 -37.81 -11.40 52.84
C ARG A 45 -37.24 -11.43 51.42
N GLN A 46 -38.10 -11.56 50.40
CA GLN A 46 -37.67 -11.53 49.00
C GLN A 46 -37.15 -10.15 48.61
N ASN A 47 -37.82 -9.07 49.00
CA ASN A 47 -37.36 -7.70 48.75
C ASN A 47 -36.01 -7.44 49.41
N LYS A 48 -35.85 -7.77 50.69
CA LYS A 48 -34.56 -7.63 51.39
C LYS A 48 -33.44 -8.44 50.71
N ARG A 49 -33.74 -9.65 50.24
CA ARG A 49 -32.77 -10.47 49.52
C ARG A 49 -32.41 -9.86 48.16
N LEU A 50 -33.39 -9.31 47.45
CA LEU A 50 -33.17 -8.65 46.17
C LEU A 50 -32.36 -7.35 46.35
N GLU A 51 -32.67 -6.55 47.37
CA GLU A 51 -31.90 -5.36 47.74
C GLU A 51 -30.44 -5.71 48.04
N MET A 52 -30.20 -6.74 48.86
CA MET A 52 -28.83 -7.21 49.13
C MET A 52 -28.11 -7.68 47.86
N LEU A 53 -28.80 -8.41 46.98
CA LEU A 53 -28.20 -8.90 45.74
C LEU A 53 -27.89 -7.74 44.76
N VAL A 54 -28.80 -6.77 44.65
CA VAL A 54 -28.60 -5.57 43.83
C VAL A 54 -27.44 -4.76 44.36
N GLU A 55 -27.35 -4.56 45.68
CA GLU A 55 -26.22 -3.85 46.30
C GLU A 55 -24.90 -4.58 46.03
N GLN A 56 -24.86 -5.90 46.23
CA GLN A 56 -23.68 -6.72 45.93
C GLN A 56 -23.26 -6.62 44.46
N ARG A 57 -24.21 -6.74 43.53
CA ARG A 57 -23.96 -6.62 42.09
C ARG A 57 -23.50 -5.21 41.70
N THR A 58 -24.07 -4.19 42.33
CA THR A 58 -23.70 -2.80 42.07
C THR A 58 -22.28 -2.53 42.56
N GLN A 59 -21.90 -3.07 43.73
CA GLN A 59 -20.54 -2.98 44.24
C GLN A 59 -19.55 -3.75 43.36
N GLU A 60 -19.89 -4.97 42.92
CA GLU A 60 -19.07 -5.77 42.00
C GLU A 60 -18.84 -5.04 40.67
N LEU A 61 -19.90 -4.50 40.05
CA LEU A 61 -19.81 -3.75 38.81
C LEU A 61 -18.98 -2.47 38.97
N LYS A 62 -19.14 -1.77 40.09
CA LYS A 62 -18.35 -0.57 40.37
C LYS A 62 -16.87 -0.90 40.49
N HIS A 63 -16.53 -1.97 41.21
CA HIS A 63 -15.15 -2.42 41.36
C HIS A 63 -14.54 -2.82 40.00
N GLN A 64 -15.25 -3.63 39.20
CA GLN A 64 -14.81 -4.00 37.84
C GLN A 64 -14.64 -2.77 36.94
N SER A 65 -15.55 -1.79 37.04
CA SER A 65 -15.44 -0.55 36.27
C SER A 65 -14.22 0.27 36.68
N GLU A 66 -13.88 0.33 37.97
CA GLU A 66 -12.69 1.02 38.49
C GLU A 66 -11.41 0.31 38.03
N GLU A 67 -11.35 -1.03 38.13
CA GLU A 67 -10.23 -1.83 37.62
C GLU A 67 -10.03 -1.66 36.12
N LEU A 68 -11.10 -1.69 35.34
CA LEU A 68 -11.05 -1.46 33.90
C LEU A 68 -10.59 -0.04 33.55
N LEU A 69 -11.03 0.96 34.31
CA LEU A 69 -10.59 2.34 34.12
C LEU A 69 -9.10 2.49 34.41
N MET A 70 -8.62 1.95 35.54
CA MET A 70 -7.20 1.98 35.88
C MET A 70 -6.37 1.24 34.83
N ALA A 71 -6.78 0.04 34.41
CA ALA A 71 -6.08 -0.72 33.37
C ALA A 71 -6.03 0.04 32.04
N LYS A 72 -7.12 0.72 31.67
CA LYS A 72 -7.18 1.58 30.48
C LYS A 72 -6.23 2.77 30.60
N GLU A 73 -6.25 3.49 31.71
CA GLU A 73 -5.37 4.65 31.95
C GLU A 73 -3.89 4.23 31.93
N HIS A 74 -3.54 3.09 32.54
CA HIS A 74 -2.20 2.53 32.47
C HIS A 74 -1.78 2.19 31.03
N ALA A 75 -2.68 1.55 30.25
CA ALA A 75 -2.41 1.22 28.85
C ALA A 75 -2.25 2.48 27.97
N GLU A 76 -3.11 3.48 28.15
CA GLU A 76 -3.04 4.75 27.43
C GLU A 76 -1.77 5.55 27.78
N SER A 77 -1.39 5.60 29.05
CA SER A 77 -0.15 6.22 29.52
C SER A 77 1.08 5.54 28.93
N ALA A 78 1.14 4.20 28.96
CA ALA A 78 2.22 3.44 28.35
C ALA A 78 2.33 3.70 26.84
N ASN A 79 1.20 3.76 26.14
CA ASN A 79 1.18 4.01 24.69
C ASN A 79 1.60 5.46 24.35
N ARG A 80 1.22 6.42 25.20
CA ARG A 80 1.66 7.82 25.10
C ARG A 80 3.17 7.94 25.30
N LEU A 81 3.72 7.34 26.35
CA LEU A 81 5.16 7.32 26.62
C LEU A 81 5.93 6.65 25.47
N LYS A 82 5.46 5.52 24.96
CA LYS A 82 6.03 4.85 23.77
C LYS A 82 6.07 5.80 22.56
N SER A 83 4.98 6.53 22.34
CA SER A 83 4.86 7.46 21.22
C SER A 83 5.79 8.68 21.36
N GLU A 84 5.82 9.30 22.54
CA GLU A 84 6.67 10.45 22.85
C GLU A 84 8.16 10.06 22.77
N PHE A 85 8.53 8.91 23.33
CA PHE A 85 9.88 8.36 23.23
C PHE A 85 10.31 8.17 21.78
N THR A 86 9.47 7.53 20.96
CA THR A 86 9.80 7.27 19.55
C THR A 86 9.94 8.59 18.78
N ALA A 87 9.03 9.56 18.98
CA ALA A 87 9.07 10.85 18.29
C ALA A 87 10.28 11.72 18.69
N ASN A 88 10.61 11.78 19.98
CA ASN A 88 11.73 12.60 20.48
C ASN A 88 13.08 12.01 20.04
N ILE A 89 13.26 10.70 20.20
CA ILE A 89 14.45 10.01 19.71
C ILE A 89 14.61 10.20 18.21
N SER A 90 13.51 10.41 17.46
CA SER A 90 13.63 10.67 16.04
C SER A 90 14.45 11.87 15.65
N HIS A 91 14.25 12.99 16.33
CA HIS A 91 15.00 14.18 16.02
C HIS A 91 16.44 14.09 16.53
N GLU A 92 16.63 13.41 17.66
CA GLU A 92 17.95 13.20 18.26
C GLU A 92 18.84 12.23 17.47
N ILE A 93 18.27 11.22 16.80
CA ILE A 93 19.01 10.31 15.93
C ILE A 93 19.21 10.90 14.52
N ARG A 94 18.20 11.60 13.97
CA ARG A 94 18.29 12.15 12.62
C ARG A 94 19.45 13.14 12.46
N THR A 95 19.65 14.00 13.44
CA THR A 95 20.67 15.06 13.37
C THR A 95 22.11 14.53 13.25
N PRO A 96 22.61 13.65 14.16
CA PRO A 96 23.95 13.09 14.03
C PRO A 96 24.07 12.18 12.79
N MET A 97 23.02 11.44 12.43
CA MET A 97 23.04 10.58 11.25
C MET A 97 23.13 11.39 9.94
N ASN A 98 22.40 12.48 9.81
CA ASN A 98 22.48 13.36 8.66
C ASN A 98 23.88 13.98 8.53
N SER A 99 24.52 14.34 9.65
CA SER A 99 25.92 14.80 9.65
C SER A 99 26.87 13.69 9.17
N ILE A 100 26.74 12.46 9.67
CA ILE A 100 27.55 11.32 9.22
C ILE A 100 27.37 11.08 7.72
N ILE A 101 26.13 11.06 7.23
CA ILE A 101 25.83 10.87 5.80
C ILE A 101 26.43 12.00 4.98
N GLY A 102 26.23 13.26 5.38
CA GLY A 102 26.73 14.44 4.67
C GLY A 102 28.25 14.48 4.56
N PHE A 103 28.97 14.31 5.68
CA PHE A 103 30.43 14.28 5.67
C PHE A 103 30.99 13.07 4.91
N THR A 104 30.34 11.91 5.01
CA THR A 104 30.76 10.74 4.24
C THR A 104 30.58 10.96 2.75
N ASP A 105 29.51 11.64 2.33
CA ASP A 105 29.26 11.93 0.91
C ASP A 105 30.27 12.93 0.34
N ILE A 106 30.60 13.97 1.11
CA ILE A 106 31.67 14.93 0.77
C ILE A 106 33.00 14.18 0.60
N LEU A 107 33.42 13.44 1.64
CA LEU A 107 34.68 12.69 1.61
C LEU A 107 34.72 11.69 0.45
N ARG A 108 33.60 11.06 0.12
CA ARG A 108 33.51 10.12 -1.00
C ARG A 108 33.75 10.78 -2.36
N SER A 109 33.31 12.04 -2.52
CA SER A 109 33.53 12.81 -3.74
C SER A 109 34.97 13.32 -3.87
N GLU A 110 35.64 13.61 -2.75
CA GLU A 110 37.03 14.08 -2.70
C GLU A 110 38.08 12.95 -2.72
N THR A 111 37.71 11.74 -2.29
CA THR A 111 38.65 10.61 -2.13
C THR A 111 39.04 9.99 -3.47
N GLN A 112 40.36 9.95 -3.72
CA GLN A 112 40.94 9.34 -4.92
C GLN A 112 41.41 7.89 -4.73
N ASP A 113 41.76 7.46 -3.49
CA ASP A 113 42.14 6.06 -3.22
C ASP A 113 40.90 5.16 -3.32
N PRO A 114 40.86 4.18 -4.26
CA PRO A 114 39.72 3.28 -4.43
C PRO A 114 39.34 2.51 -3.15
N ARG A 115 40.31 2.13 -2.31
CA ARG A 115 40.04 1.37 -1.07
C ARG A 115 39.33 2.24 -0.03
N HIS A 116 39.77 3.48 0.13
CA HIS A 116 39.10 4.43 1.03
C HIS A 116 37.72 4.80 0.50
N LYS A 117 37.56 4.91 -0.82
CA LYS A 117 36.26 5.14 -1.45
C LYS A 117 35.29 3.99 -1.18
N ASP A 118 35.76 2.75 -1.19
CA ASP A 118 34.95 1.57 -0.82
C ASP A 118 34.55 1.57 0.67
N TYR A 119 35.45 1.96 1.58
CA TYR A 119 35.10 2.14 2.98
C TYR A 119 34.03 3.21 3.18
N LEU A 120 34.18 4.36 2.54
CA LEU A 120 33.21 5.46 2.59
C LEU A 120 31.87 5.06 1.96
N ASN A 121 31.88 4.32 0.84
CA ASN A 121 30.66 3.74 0.26
C ASN A 121 29.95 2.80 1.24
N THR A 122 30.70 1.99 1.99
CA THR A 122 30.15 1.08 2.98
C THR A 122 29.53 1.84 4.16
N VAL A 123 30.23 2.85 4.68
CA VAL A 123 29.71 3.73 5.75
C VAL A 123 28.44 4.45 5.28
N TYR A 124 28.46 5.04 4.09
CA TYR A 124 27.32 5.74 3.50
C TYR A 124 26.12 4.81 3.38
N ARG A 125 26.28 3.64 2.74
CA ARG A 125 25.21 2.64 2.59
C ARG A 125 24.64 2.21 3.93
N SER A 126 25.49 1.96 4.92
CA SER A 126 25.07 1.55 6.27
C SER A 126 24.28 2.64 6.99
N ALA A 127 24.75 3.89 6.90
CA ALA A 127 24.09 5.04 7.51
C ALA A 127 22.72 5.34 6.87
N THR A 128 22.64 5.28 5.54
CA THR A 128 21.37 5.44 4.81
C THR A 128 20.40 4.31 5.12
N MET A 129 20.88 3.06 5.21
CA MET A 129 20.06 1.91 5.62
C MET A 129 19.51 2.08 7.02
N LEU A 130 20.35 2.47 7.99
CA LEU A 130 19.92 2.73 9.37
C LEU A 130 18.85 3.83 9.44
N MET A 131 19.05 4.93 8.69
CA MET A 131 18.04 6.00 8.60
C MET A 131 16.72 5.53 8.01
N ALA A 132 16.75 4.66 6.99
CA ALA A 132 15.54 4.07 6.44
C ALA A 132 14.83 3.17 7.46
N MET A 133 15.54 2.28 8.14
CA MET A 133 14.98 1.42 9.19
C MET A 133 14.36 2.24 10.33
N PHE A 134 15.00 3.34 10.67
CA PHE A 134 14.55 4.22 11.73
C PHE A 134 13.28 5.00 11.33
N ASN A 135 13.21 5.49 10.09
CA ASN A 135 11.99 6.06 9.54
C ASN A 135 10.84 5.05 9.46
N ASP A 136 11.12 3.79 9.09
CA ASP A 136 10.14 2.70 9.11
C ASP A 136 9.58 2.48 10.51
N LEU A 137 10.45 2.43 11.53
CA LEU A 137 10.05 2.26 12.92
C LEU A 137 9.14 3.42 13.39
N LEU A 138 9.45 4.65 12.97
CA LEU A 138 8.65 5.82 13.30
C LEU A 138 7.28 5.80 12.64
N ASP A 139 7.22 5.45 11.37
CA ASP A 139 5.95 5.30 10.65
C ASP A 139 5.11 4.21 11.32
N LEU A 140 5.71 3.08 11.70
CA LEU A 140 5.02 2.01 12.43
C LEU A 140 4.45 2.51 13.77
N SER A 141 5.25 3.23 14.56
CA SER A 141 4.82 3.82 15.84
C SER A 141 3.71 4.86 15.67
N LYS A 142 3.78 5.71 14.65
CA LYS A 142 2.73 6.69 14.35
C LYS A 142 1.41 6.02 13.96
N ILE A 143 1.48 4.94 13.17
CA ILE A 143 0.29 4.17 12.79
C ILE A 143 -0.31 3.47 14.02
N GLU A 144 0.52 2.85 14.86
CA GLU A 144 0.08 2.17 16.09
C GLU A 144 -0.61 3.12 17.08
N ALA A 145 -0.16 4.37 17.12
CA ALA A 145 -0.74 5.41 17.96
C ALA A 145 -1.96 6.11 17.33
N ASN A 146 -2.44 5.67 16.14
CA ASN A 146 -3.46 6.37 15.33
C ASN A 146 -3.12 7.86 15.06
N LYS A 147 -1.82 8.20 15.03
CA LYS A 147 -1.33 9.57 14.80
C LYS A 147 -0.96 9.84 13.34
N LEU A 148 -0.97 8.82 12.47
CA LEU A 148 -0.72 9.01 11.04
C LEU A 148 -2.00 9.49 10.35
N THR A 149 -1.96 10.69 9.78
CA THR A 149 -3.06 11.26 8.99
C THR A 149 -2.83 11.00 7.51
N MET A 150 -3.86 10.51 6.83
CA MET A 150 -3.86 10.39 5.36
C MET A 150 -4.17 11.76 4.76
N HIS A 151 -3.52 12.09 3.64
CA HIS A 151 -3.79 13.31 2.89
C HIS A 151 -4.27 12.98 1.46
N PRO A 152 -5.52 12.50 1.29
CA PRO A 152 -6.06 12.23 -0.02
C PRO A 152 -6.14 13.50 -0.87
N ARG A 153 -5.66 13.41 -2.10
CA ARG A 153 -5.76 14.46 -3.12
C ARG A 153 -6.01 13.83 -4.50
N PRO A 154 -6.57 14.59 -5.47
CA PRO A 154 -6.66 14.13 -6.85
C PRO A 154 -5.28 13.70 -7.36
N SER A 155 -5.11 12.40 -7.63
CA SER A 155 -3.85 11.83 -8.07
C SER A 155 -4.08 10.85 -9.23
N ASP A 156 -3.12 10.82 -10.15
CA ASP A 156 -3.06 9.87 -11.24
C ASP A 156 -2.23 8.65 -10.82
N LEU A 157 -2.89 7.52 -10.58
CA LEU A 157 -2.21 6.31 -10.12
C LEU A 157 -1.24 5.73 -11.17
N VAL A 158 -1.50 5.97 -12.46
CA VAL A 158 -0.56 5.59 -13.51
C VAL A 158 0.73 6.36 -13.31
N LEU A 159 0.64 7.69 -13.17
CA LEU A 159 1.80 8.55 -12.91
C LEU A 159 2.55 8.12 -11.64
N GLU A 160 1.84 7.82 -10.54
CA GLU A 160 2.46 7.34 -9.30
C GLU A 160 3.25 6.04 -9.48
N CYS A 161 2.75 5.11 -10.30
CA CYS A 161 3.49 3.90 -10.67
C CYS A 161 4.73 4.22 -11.51
N ARG A 162 4.64 5.14 -12.47
CA ARG A 162 5.78 5.57 -13.29
C ARG A 162 6.88 6.22 -12.44
N GLU A 163 6.49 7.13 -11.54
CA GLU A 163 7.43 7.79 -10.64
C GLU A 163 8.14 6.78 -9.72
N ALA A 164 7.41 5.81 -9.19
CA ALA A 164 8.01 4.74 -8.37
C ALA A 164 9.05 3.91 -9.17
N LEU A 165 8.74 3.58 -10.43
CA LEU A 165 9.67 2.89 -11.32
C LEU A 165 10.90 3.73 -11.64
N GLN A 166 10.72 5.03 -11.94
CA GLN A 166 11.82 5.94 -12.21
C GLN A 166 12.76 6.08 -11.02
N MET A 167 12.22 6.17 -9.80
CA MET A 167 13.03 6.21 -8.57
C MET A 167 13.85 4.93 -8.34
N LEU A 168 13.39 3.79 -8.87
CA LEU A 168 14.06 2.49 -8.76
C LEU A 168 14.93 2.15 -9.98
N SER A 169 14.92 2.97 -11.04
CA SER A 169 15.69 2.75 -12.27
C SER A 169 17.20 2.55 -12.03
N PRO A 170 17.87 3.26 -11.10
CA PRO A 170 19.29 3.03 -10.84
C PRO A 170 19.59 1.65 -10.22
N LYS A 171 18.62 1.05 -9.51
CA LYS A 171 18.77 -0.31 -8.97
C LYS A 171 18.54 -1.36 -10.04
N LEU A 172 17.66 -1.06 -10.99
CA LEU A 172 17.35 -1.93 -12.11
C LEU A 172 18.51 -2.00 -13.10
N SER A 173 19.19 -0.89 -13.38
CA SER A 173 20.29 -0.82 -14.38
C SER A 173 21.46 -1.78 -14.12
N HIS A 174 21.66 -2.21 -12.87
CA HIS A 174 22.72 -3.13 -12.48
C HIS A 174 22.32 -4.62 -12.48
N LYS A 175 21.06 -4.96 -12.75
CA LYS A 175 20.54 -6.34 -12.79
C LYS A 175 19.98 -6.70 -14.16
N ASP A 176 19.99 -7.99 -14.51
CA ASP A 176 19.41 -8.51 -15.75
C ASP A 176 17.88 -8.73 -15.62
N LEU A 177 17.17 -7.62 -15.37
CA LEU A 177 15.73 -7.60 -15.15
C LEU A 177 15.01 -6.83 -16.25
N THR A 178 13.93 -7.42 -16.75
CA THR A 178 12.94 -6.75 -17.57
C THR A 178 11.82 -6.24 -16.67
N VAL A 179 11.37 -5.01 -16.89
CA VAL A 179 10.21 -4.46 -16.19
C VAL A 179 9.19 -4.01 -17.22
N SER A 180 7.93 -4.37 -17.01
CA SER A 180 6.81 -3.88 -17.81
C SER A 180 5.71 -3.31 -16.92
N PHE A 181 5.03 -2.29 -17.44
CA PHE A 181 3.89 -1.67 -16.79
C PHE A 181 2.68 -1.69 -17.73
N GLU A 182 1.58 -2.25 -17.24
CA GLU A 182 0.32 -2.37 -17.97
C GLU A 182 -0.82 -1.74 -17.16
N CYS A 183 -1.70 -1.02 -17.83
CA CYS A 183 -2.87 -0.42 -17.24
C CYS A 183 -4.10 -0.75 -18.09
N SER A 184 -5.21 -1.13 -17.44
CA SER A 184 -6.45 -1.46 -18.15
C SER A 184 -7.02 -0.21 -18.87
N PRO A 185 -7.55 -0.33 -20.10
CA PRO A 185 -8.04 0.83 -20.87
C PRO A 185 -9.19 1.60 -20.22
N ASP A 186 -9.93 0.95 -19.34
CA ASP A 186 -11.07 1.50 -18.59
C ASP A 186 -10.67 2.14 -17.25
N PHE A 187 -9.36 2.19 -16.94
CA PHE A 187 -8.86 2.69 -15.67
C PHE A 187 -9.13 4.20 -15.50
N PRO A 188 -9.71 4.63 -14.37
CA PRO A 188 -9.98 6.05 -14.13
C PRO A 188 -8.67 6.82 -13.92
N GLN A 189 -8.50 7.91 -14.67
CA GLN A 189 -7.27 8.71 -14.62
C GLN A 189 -7.05 9.40 -13.26
N TRP A 190 -8.12 9.85 -12.59
CA TRP A 190 -8.00 10.65 -11.36
C TRP A 190 -8.80 10.03 -10.20
N LEU A 191 -8.11 9.77 -9.09
CA LEU A 191 -8.69 9.22 -7.88
C LEU A 191 -8.24 10.01 -6.65
N GLN A 192 -9.12 10.14 -5.66
CA GLN A 192 -8.76 10.69 -4.35
C GLN A 192 -7.99 9.64 -3.57
N ILE A 193 -6.68 9.84 -3.45
CA ILE A 193 -5.77 8.96 -2.72
C ILE A 193 -4.62 9.79 -2.16
N ASP A 194 -3.94 9.29 -1.13
CA ASP A 194 -2.67 9.88 -0.67
C ASP A 194 -1.53 9.32 -1.55
N PRO A 195 -0.99 10.09 -2.51
CA PRO A 195 0.03 9.58 -3.43
C PRO A 195 1.35 9.28 -2.73
N THR A 196 1.69 10.02 -1.67
CA THR A 196 2.94 9.78 -0.93
C THR A 196 2.91 8.40 -0.28
N ARG A 197 1.78 8.04 0.34
CA ARG A 197 1.61 6.72 0.97
C ARG A 197 1.44 5.61 -0.04
N PHE A 198 0.72 5.86 -1.13
CA PHE A 198 0.61 4.88 -2.22
C PHE A 198 1.98 4.57 -2.83
N ARG A 199 2.77 5.59 -3.16
CA ARG A 199 4.13 5.44 -3.68
C ARG A 199 5.07 4.76 -2.68
N GLN A 200 4.93 5.03 -1.38
CA GLN A 200 5.68 4.31 -0.34
C GLN A 200 5.39 2.79 -0.38
N VAL A 201 4.13 2.40 -0.57
CA VAL A 201 3.74 0.99 -0.75
C VAL A 201 4.39 0.40 -2.01
N LEU A 202 4.33 1.12 -3.14
CA LEU A 202 4.93 0.68 -4.41
C LEU A 202 6.45 0.52 -4.30
N LEU A 203 7.16 1.51 -3.77
CA LEU A 203 8.62 1.49 -3.63
C LEU A 203 9.10 0.30 -2.78
N ASN A 204 8.34 -0.05 -1.73
CA ASN A 204 8.65 -1.20 -0.91
C ASN A 204 8.43 -2.52 -1.67
N ILE A 205 7.28 -2.69 -2.34
CA ILE A 205 6.95 -3.95 -3.02
C ILE A 205 7.82 -4.15 -4.27
N ILE A 206 7.93 -3.13 -5.13
CA ILE A 206 8.80 -3.18 -6.32
C ILE A 206 10.27 -3.30 -5.89
N GLY A 207 10.67 -2.60 -4.83
CA GLY A 207 12.01 -2.74 -4.25
C GLY A 207 12.31 -4.17 -3.80
N ASN A 208 11.34 -4.86 -3.20
CA ASN A 208 11.47 -6.29 -2.86
C ASN A 208 11.54 -7.17 -4.11
N ALA A 209 10.71 -6.92 -5.12
CA ALA A 209 10.76 -7.64 -6.39
C ALA A 209 12.16 -7.55 -7.05
N ILE A 210 12.75 -6.35 -7.12
CA ILE A 210 14.10 -6.13 -7.65
C ILE A 210 15.16 -6.83 -6.80
N LYS A 211 15.01 -6.76 -5.48
CA LYS A 211 15.94 -7.36 -4.54
C LYS A 211 16.00 -8.88 -4.67
N PHE A 212 14.84 -9.53 -4.76
CA PHE A 212 14.71 -11.00 -4.73
C PHE A 212 14.66 -11.67 -6.11
N THR A 213 14.74 -10.88 -7.17
CA THR A 213 14.88 -11.35 -8.56
C THR A 213 16.27 -10.96 -9.05
N ASP A 214 17.12 -11.95 -9.32
CA ASP A 214 18.47 -11.69 -9.83
C ASP A 214 18.49 -11.54 -11.35
N SER A 215 17.71 -12.37 -12.05
CA SER A 215 17.40 -12.26 -13.47
C SER A 215 15.94 -12.65 -13.74
N GLY A 216 15.36 -12.12 -14.83
CA GLY A 216 13.99 -12.42 -15.23
C GLY A 216 13.13 -11.17 -15.43
N GLU A 217 11.88 -11.21 -14.99
CA GLU A 217 10.91 -10.14 -15.22
C GLU A 217 10.19 -9.68 -13.95
N ILE A 218 9.81 -8.40 -13.95
CA ILE A 218 8.91 -7.78 -12.99
C ILE A 218 7.77 -7.12 -13.76
N LYS A 219 6.53 -7.50 -13.49
CA LYS A 219 5.35 -6.96 -14.18
C LYS A 219 4.48 -6.20 -13.20
N ILE A 220 4.07 -4.99 -13.57
CA ILE A 220 3.13 -4.17 -12.79
C ILE A 220 1.85 -4.02 -13.61
N HIS A 221 0.71 -4.40 -13.02
CA HIS A 221 -0.58 -4.35 -13.68
C HIS A 221 -1.58 -3.56 -12.84
N LEU A 222 -2.09 -2.46 -13.39
CA LEU A 222 -3.20 -1.69 -12.86
C LEU A 222 -4.52 -2.10 -13.52
N LYS A 223 -5.49 -2.50 -12.70
CA LYS A 223 -6.79 -2.96 -13.16
C LYS A 223 -7.95 -2.31 -12.40
N LEU A 224 -9.00 -1.96 -13.12
CA LEU A 224 -10.28 -1.57 -12.53
C LEU A 224 -11.04 -2.84 -12.11
N LEU A 225 -11.41 -2.94 -10.84
CA LEU A 225 -12.21 -4.06 -10.31
C LEU A 225 -13.71 -3.75 -10.41
N GLN A 226 -14.09 -2.54 -10.01
CA GLN A 226 -15.48 -2.08 -10.01
C GLN A 226 -15.50 -0.57 -10.19
N SER A 227 -16.50 -0.06 -10.90
CA SER A 227 -16.68 1.38 -11.08
C SER A 227 -18.14 1.78 -10.95
N SER A 228 -18.34 2.96 -10.39
CA SER A 228 -19.60 3.70 -10.34
C SER A 228 -19.36 5.13 -10.81
N LYS A 229 -20.41 5.97 -10.79
CA LYS A 229 -20.27 7.38 -11.15
C LYS A 229 -19.36 8.16 -10.19
N ALA A 230 -19.36 7.82 -8.89
CA ALA A 230 -18.63 8.56 -7.86
C ALA A 230 -17.40 7.82 -7.32
N HIS A 231 -17.39 6.49 -7.40
CA HIS A 231 -16.35 5.65 -6.77
C HIS A 231 -15.82 4.58 -7.71
N ALA A 232 -14.56 4.19 -7.51
CA ALA A 232 -13.90 3.08 -8.17
C ALA A 232 -13.17 2.19 -7.15
N SER A 233 -13.10 0.89 -7.46
CA SER A 233 -12.25 -0.07 -6.76
C SER A 233 -11.21 -0.56 -7.75
N ILE A 234 -9.93 -0.54 -7.36
CA ILE A 234 -8.81 -0.85 -8.26
C ILE A 234 -7.93 -1.94 -7.65
N SER A 235 -7.18 -2.62 -8.52
CA SER A 235 -6.14 -3.56 -8.17
C SER A 235 -4.82 -3.11 -8.78
N CYS A 236 -3.75 -3.15 -7.99
CA CYS A 236 -2.38 -2.99 -8.44
C CYS A 236 -1.63 -4.28 -8.10
N GLN A 237 -1.23 -5.02 -9.13
CA GLN A 237 -0.54 -6.29 -9.00
C GLN A 237 0.93 -6.11 -9.40
N ILE A 238 1.86 -6.54 -8.55
CA ILE A 238 3.30 -6.54 -8.82
C ILE A 238 3.75 -8.01 -8.79
N MET A 239 4.18 -8.51 -9.95
CA MET A 239 4.62 -9.89 -10.14
C MET A 239 6.13 -9.92 -10.39
N ASP A 240 6.83 -10.86 -9.78
CA ASP A 240 8.26 -11.11 -9.98
C ASP A 240 8.49 -12.60 -10.28
N THR A 241 9.59 -12.91 -10.98
CA THR A 241 10.06 -14.27 -11.24
C THR A 241 11.23 -14.67 -10.32
N GLY A 242 11.30 -14.10 -9.13
CA GLY A 242 12.39 -14.30 -8.19
C GLY A 242 12.34 -15.63 -7.44
N ILE A 243 13.03 -15.67 -6.30
CA ILE A 243 13.13 -16.89 -5.46
C ILE A 243 11.80 -17.38 -4.87
N GLY A 244 10.74 -16.57 -4.92
CA GLY A 244 9.45 -16.87 -4.32
C GLY A 244 9.48 -16.98 -2.78
N ILE A 245 8.33 -17.33 -2.20
CA ILE A 245 8.09 -17.32 -0.76
C ILE A 245 7.46 -18.65 -0.33
N PRO A 246 8.08 -19.41 0.59
CA PRO A 246 7.53 -20.65 1.12
C PRO A 246 6.13 -20.42 1.73
N GLN A 247 5.20 -21.35 1.52
CA GLN A 247 3.80 -21.22 1.96
C GLN A 247 3.66 -20.88 3.46
N LYS A 248 4.50 -21.47 4.31
CA LYS A 248 4.55 -21.19 5.76
C LYS A 248 4.90 -19.75 6.12
N MET A 249 5.59 -19.04 5.23
CA MET A 249 6.05 -17.66 5.43
C MET A 249 5.09 -16.62 4.86
N GLN A 250 4.25 -16.96 3.88
CA GLN A 250 3.38 -16.00 3.17
C GLN A 250 2.44 -15.20 4.10
N LYS A 251 1.96 -15.81 5.20
CA LYS A 251 1.18 -15.07 6.21
C LYS A 251 2.04 -14.28 7.19
N ARG A 252 3.27 -14.72 7.43
CA ARG A 252 4.18 -14.15 8.43
C ARG A 252 4.97 -12.95 7.91
N ILE A 253 5.21 -12.85 6.61
CA ILE A 253 5.95 -11.73 5.99
C ILE A 253 5.30 -10.35 6.19
N PHE A 254 4.02 -10.30 6.58
CA PHE A 254 3.32 -9.06 6.93
C PHE A 254 3.38 -8.72 8.42
N GLN A 255 4.02 -9.55 9.24
CA GLN A 255 4.24 -9.29 10.66
C GLN A 255 5.56 -8.52 10.86
N ALA A 256 5.58 -7.64 11.87
CA ALA A 256 6.75 -6.81 12.13
C ALA A 256 7.98 -7.66 12.45
N PHE A 257 9.12 -7.33 11.83
CA PHE A 257 10.43 -7.98 12.02
C PHE A 257 10.53 -9.43 11.52
N GLU A 258 9.52 -9.95 10.83
CA GLU A 258 9.58 -11.28 10.21
C GLU A 258 10.34 -11.24 8.88
N GLN A 259 11.19 -12.25 8.65
CA GLN A 259 11.99 -12.40 7.43
C GLN A 259 12.00 -13.86 6.97
N ALA A 260 11.81 -14.09 5.66
CA ALA A 260 11.76 -15.44 5.09
C ALA A 260 13.13 -16.15 5.08
N SER A 261 14.23 -15.39 4.96
CA SER A 261 15.60 -15.89 4.94
C SER A 261 16.35 -15.46 6.20
N ARG A 262 16.92 -16.42 6.95
CA ARG A 262 17.88 -16.16 8.03
C ARG A 262 19.33 -16.15 7.55
N ASP A 263 19.57 -16.26 6.25
CA ASP A 263 20.92 -16.28 5.70
C ASP A 263 21.52 -14.87 5.73
N PHE A 264 22.32 -14.63 6.76
CA PHE A 264 23.11 -13.42 7.01
C PHE A 264 24.22 -13.18 5.96
N THR A 265 24.38 -14.06 4.97
CA THR A 265 25.48 -14.05 4.00
C THR A 265 25.22 -13.21 2.76
N ARG A 266 23.98 -12.79 2.49
CA ARG A 266 23.67 -11.77 1.48
C ARG A 266 23.63 -10.40 2.16
N ASN A 267 24.56 -9.52 1.77
CA ASN A 267 24.76 -8.14 2.26
C ASN A 267 23.56 -7.17 2.11
N GLU A 268 22.35 -7.66 1.86
CA GLU A 268 21.14 -6.87 1.64
C GLU A 268 19.98 -7.39 2.49
N THR A 269 20.12 -7.42 3.82
CA THR A 269 18.99 -7.71 4.72
C THR A 269 18.16 -6.43 4.96
N GLY A 270 16.84 -6.54 4.85
CA GLY A 270 15.92 -5.42 5.11
C GLY A 270 15.53 -5.35 6.59
N SER A 271 14.72 -4.36 6.99
CA SER A 271 14.22 -4.23 8.37
C SER A 271 13.19 -5.29 8.77
N GLY A 272 12.54 -5.94 7.79
CA GLY A 272 11.32 -6.73 8.03
C GLY A 272 10.09 -5.89 8.39
N LEU A 273 10.20 -4.55 8.32
CA LEU A 273 9.09 -3.64 8.64
C LEU A 273 8.32 -3.20 7.40
N GLY A 274 8.97 -3.14 6.24
CA GLY A 274 8.39 -2.59 5.01
C GLY A 274 7.01 -3.17 4.67
N LEU A 275 6.90 -4.51 4.57
CA LEU A 275 5.62 -5.17 4.23
C LEU A 275 4.54 -4.98 5.31
N THR A 276 4.94 -4.89 6.58
CA THR A 276 4.02 -4.58 7.69
C THR A 276 3.46 -3.16 7.54
N ILE A 277 4.33 -2.19 7.25
CA ILE A 277 3.94 -0.79 7.00
C ILE A 277 3.05 -0.71 5.77
N SER A 278 3.42 -1.38 4.68
CA SER A 278 2.59 -1.45 3.47
C SER A 278 1.19 -1.99 3.76
N GLN A 279 1.08 -3.07 4.53
CA GLN A 279 -0.23 -3.62 4.91
C GLN A 279 -1.07 -2.63 5.72
N ARG A 280 -0.46 -1.92 6.66
CA ARG A 280 -1.17 -0.92 7.45
C ARG A 280 -1.59 0.29 6.62
N LEU A 281 -0.71 0.82 5.76
CA LEU A 281 -1.03 1.94 4.86
C LEU A 281 -2.15 1.59 3.89
N VAL A 282 -2.10 0.40 3.27
CA VAL A 282 -3.17 -0.08 2.39
C VAL A 282 -4.50 -0.20 3.13
N LYS A 283 -4.49 -0.69 4.38
CA LYS A 283 -5.69 -0.73 5.22
C LYS A 283 -6.25 0.67 5.52
N MET A 284 -5.38 1.64 5.77
CA MET A 284 -5.77 3.05 5.97
C MET A 284 -6.33 3.70 4.68
N MET A 285 -5.93 3.21 3.50
CA MET A 285 -6.51 3.56 2.19
C MET A 285 -7.76 2.74 1.84
N ASN A 286 -8.43 2.13 2.84
CA ASN A 286 -9.62 1.29 2.64
C ASN A 286 -9.38 0.09 1.69
N GLY A 287 -8.18 -0.49 1.78
CA GLY A 287 -7.75 -1.59 0.93
C GLY A 287 -7.30 -2.84 1.68
N ARG A 288 -6.85 -3.82 0.90
CA ARG A 288 -6.12 -4.99 1.40
C ARG A 288 -4.92 -5.30 0.51
N ILE A 289 -3.88 -5.88 1.11
CA ILE A 289 -2.72 -6.42 0.40
C ILE A 289 -2.58 -7.90 0.73
N TYR A 290 -2.28 -8.70 -0.29
CA TYR A 290 -2.00 -10.13 -0.13
C TYR A 290 -0.94 -10.58 -1.13
N VAL A 291 -0.43 -11.79 -0.95
CA VAL A 291 0.58 -12.40 -1.82
C VAL A 291 0.12 -13.78 -2.26
N GLU A 292 0.44 -14.11 -3.50
CA GLU A 292 0.41 -15.45 -4.05
C GLU A 292 1.82 -15.76 -4.54
N SER A 293 2.44 -16.83 -4.05
CA SER A 293 3.84 -17.12 -4.37
C SER A 293 4.13 -18.61 -4.31
N GLN A 294 5.12 -19.04 -5.08
CA GLN A 294 5.66 -20.38 -5.04
C GLN A 294 7.18 -20.30 -5.00
N GLU A 295 7.79 -21.02 -4.08
CA GLU A 295 9.25 -21.08 -3.92
C GLU A 295 9.91 -21.55 -5.22
N GLY A 296 10.85 -20.77 -5.73
CA GLY A 296 11.55 -20.96 -7.01
C GLY A 296 10.85 -20.40 -8.26
N PHE A 297 9.62 -19.91 -8.16
CA PHE A 297 8.83 -19.42 -9.31
C PHE A 297 8.44 -17.94 -9.22
N GLY A 298 8.76 -17.28 -8.10
CA GLY A 298 8.48 -15.87 -7.89
C GLY A 298 7.23 -15.58 -7.05
N SER A 299 6.79 -14.33 -7.05
CA SER A 299 5.71 -13.84 -6.20
C SER A 299 4.82 -12.85 -6.93
N SER A 300 3.53 -12.82 -6.56
CA SER A 300 2.55 -11.83 -6.99
C SER A 300 1.98 -11.13 -5.76
N PHE A 301 2.36 -9.88 -5.56
CA PHE A 301 1.78 -9.01 -4.55
C PHE A 301 0.62 -8.22 -5.14
N THR A 302 -0.56 -8.35 -4.55
CA THR A 302 -1.76 -7.66 -5.03
C THR A 302 -2.25 -6.67 -3.98
N ILE A 303 -2.37 -5.42 -4.38
CA ILE A 303 -2.97 -4.33 -3.60
C ILE A 303 -4.35 -4.07 -4.18
N GLU A 304 -5.40 -4.23 -3.38
CA GLU A 304 -6.75 -3.84 -3.75
C GLU A 304 -7.18 -2.64 -2.91
N LEU A 305 -7.60 -1.57 -3.58
CA LEU A 305 -8.15 -0.37 -2.94
C LEU A 305 -9.62 -0.25 -3.30
N HIS A 306 -10.47 -0.03 -2.31
CA HIS A 306 -11.92 -0.05 -2.50
C HIS A 306 -12.53 1.34 -2.26
N ASN A 307 -13.56 1.65 -3.05
CA ASN A 307 -14.38 2.84 -2.87
C ASN A 307 -13.57 4.16 -2.91
N LEU A 308 -12.56 4.23 -3.79
CA LEU A 308 -11.82 5.45 -4.06
C LEU A 308 -12.73 6.44 -4.78
N GLU A 309 -12.79 7.68 -4.30
CA GLU A 309 -13.56 8.73 -4.94
C GLU A 309 -12.94 9.10 -6.29
N ARG A 310 -13.77 9.05 -7.34
CA ARG A 310 -13.40 9.53 -8.66
C ARG A 310 -13.46 11.05 -8.65
N CYS A 311 -12.37 11.68 -9.01
CA CYS A 311 -12.31 13.12 -9.17
C CYS A 311 -12.10 13.46 -10.65
N HIS A 312 -12.43 14.70 -10.99
CA HIS A 312 -12.04 15.26 -12.28
C HIS A 312 -10.67 15.89 -12.12
N GLN A 313 -9.93 16.01 -13.22
CA GLN A 313 -8.60 16.63 -13.26
C GLN A 313 -8.59 17.92 -12.41
N PRO A 314 -7.65 18.08 -11.48
CA PRO A 314 -7.52 19.34 -10.76
C PRO A 314 -7.32 20.44 -11.78
N LYS A 315 -8.11 21.52 -11.65
CA LYS A 315 -8.06 22.71 -12.52
C LYS A 315 -6.74 23.46 -12.24
N ALA A 316 -5.63 22.90 -12.68
CA ALA A 316 -4.33 23.58 -12.65
C ALA A 316 -4.34 24.67 -13.72
N ALA A 317 -3.88 25.86 -13.33
CA ALA A 317 -3.75 27.01 -14.20
C ALA A 317 -3.09 26.63 -15.52
N ALA A 318 -3.73 27.02 -16.61
CA ALA A 318 -3.21 26.89 -17.96
C ALA A 318 -1.86 27.62 -18.04
N THR A 319 -0.78 26.86 -18.03
CA THR A 319 0.45 27.26 -18.71
C THR A 319 0.56 26.38 -19.93
N VAL A 320 0.01 26.95 -21.00
CA VAL A 320 0.16 26.65 -22.43
C VAL A 320 1.21 25.60 -22.77
N ALA A 321 0.73 24.44 -23.22
CA ALA A 321 1.22 23.81 -24.44
C ALA A 321 -0.04 23.33 -25.18
N GLU A 322 -0.41 24.03 -26.24
CA GLU A 322 -1.51 23.58 -27.12
C GLU A 322 -1.19 22.18 -27.66
N PRO A 323 -2.14 21.23 -27.63
CA PRO A 323 -1.96 19.99 -28.36
C PRO A 323 -2.10 20.32 -29.85
N VAL A 324 -0.96 20.39 -30.55
CA VAL A 324 -0.96 20.41 -32.01
C VAL A 324 -1.44 19.03 -32.47
N ASN A 325 -2.49 19.06 -33.27
CA ASN A 325 -3.09 17.92 -33.93
C ASN A 325 -2.09 17.25 -34.89
N ILE A 326 -1.44 16.18 -34.45
CA ILE A 326 -0.62 15.30 -35.32
C ILE A 326 -1.47 14.09 -35.69
N ASN A 327 -2.45 14.30 -36.58
CA ASN A 327 -3.05 13.22 -37.36
C ASN A 327 -2.02 12.76 -38.42
N ALA A 328 -0.97 12.06 -37.99
CA ALA A 328 -0.21 11.18 -38.87
C ALA A 328 -0.68 9.75 -38.53
N GLN A 329 -1.41 9.13 -39.47
CA GLN A 329 -1.78 7.73 -39.34
C GLN A 329 -0.52 6.87 -39.19
N PRO A 330 -0.51 5.83 -38.35
CA PRO A 330 0.64 4.95 -38.22
C PRO A 330 0.84 4.24 -39.55
N ASN A 331 2.00 4.38 -40.16
CA ASN A 331 2.38 3.54 -41.29
C ASN A 331 2.64 2.13 -40.74
N GLU A 332 1.73 1.19 -40.98
CA GLU A 332 1.71 -0.18 -40.42
C GLU A 332 2.87 -1.08 -40.90
N ASN A 333 3.79 -0.57 -41.71
CA ASN A 333 4.96 -1.30 -42.19
C ASN A 333 6.20 -1.00 -41.32
N LEU A 334 6.20 -1.46 -40.07
CA LEU A 334 7.43 -1.54 -39.27
C LEU A 334 8.24 -2.80 -39.68
N PRO A 335 9.57 -2.73 -39.86
CA PRO A 335 10.37 -3.91 -40.19
C PRO A 335 10.25 -5.01 -39.12
N PRO A 336 10.20 -6.30 -39.51
CA PRO A 336 9.95 -7.41 -38.59
C PRO A 336 11.16 -7.78 -37.69
N GLU A 337 12.37 -7.31 -37.99
CA GLU A 337 13.55 -7.46 -37.13
C GLU A 337 14.34 -6.15 -37.10
N ILE A 338 14.50 -5.55 -35.92
CA ILE A 338 15.30 -4.34 -35.71
C ILE A 338 16.71 -4.80 -35.33
N ASP A 339 17.68 -4.62 -36.24
CA ASP A 339 19.08 -4.94 -36.06
C ASP A 339 19.98 -3.69 -36.16
N ALA A 340 21.28 -3.83 -35.90
CA ALA A 340 22.24 -2.73 -35.98
C ALA A 340 22.33 -2.14 -37.41
N ALA A 341 22.07 -2.95 -38.44
CA ALA A 341 22.08 -2.51 -39.84
C ALA A 341 20.95 -1.52 -40.14
N TRP A 342 19.76 -1.70 -39.56
CA TRP A 342 18.66 -0.75 -39.66
C TRP A 342 19.00 0.62 -39.02
N ILE A 343 19.70 0.64 -37.89
CA ILE A 343 20.15 1.90 -37.26
C ILE A 343 21.23 2.59 -38.12
N LEU A 344 22.10 1.83 -38.78
CA LEU A 344 23.08 2.39 -39.71
C LEU A 344 22.44 2.97 -40.97
N GLU A 345 21.30 2.43 -41.42
CA GLU A 345 20.50 3.00 -42.49
C GLU A 345 19.92 4.37 -42.09
N ILE A 346 19.47 4.51 -40.83
CA ILE A 346 19.06 5.80 -40.25
C ILE A 346 20.22 6.78 -40.13
N LEU A 347 21.45 6.28 -39.99
CA LEU A 347 22.67 7.09 -39.85
C LEU A 347 23.46 7.18 -41.16
N ASN A 348 22.82 6.93 -42.31
CA ASN A 348 23.52 6.96 -43.59
C ASN A 348 23.81 8.40 -44.07
N ILE A 349 25.09 8.78 -44.00
CA ILE A 349 25.64 10.09 -44.37
C ILE A 349 25.24 10.52 -45.80
N GLU A 350 25.15 9.57 -46.74
CA GLU A 350 24.84 9.89 -48.16
C GLU A 350 23.36 10.27 -48.37
N ALA A 351 22.45 9.78 -47.52
CA ALA A 351 21.01 10.09 -47.60
C ALA A 351 20.64 11.39 -46.85
N LEU A 352 21.35 11.66 -45.74
CA LEU A 352 21.01 12.75 -44.81
C LEU A 352 21.70 14.09 -45.14
N GLY A 353 22.90 14.04 -45.72
CA GLY A 353 23.80 15.19 -45.79
C GLY A 353 24.53 15.45 -44.46
N LYS A 354 25.74 16.02 -44.54
CA LYS A 354 26.68 16.10 -43.40
C LYS A 354 26.11 16.84 -42.18
N GLU A 355 25.46 17.99 -42.37
CA GLU A 355 24.90 18.79 -41.26
C GLU A 355 23.77 18.07 -40.49
N LEU A 356 22.92 17.33 -41.21
CA LEU A 356 21.79 16.60 -40.63
C LEU A 356 22.30 15.35 -39.90
N PHE A 357 23.29 14.67 -40.48
CA PHE A 357 23.98 13.55 -39.84
C PHE A 357 24.66 13.98 -38.52
N ASP A 358 25.41 15.07 -38.52
CA ASP A 358 26.08 15.58 -37.32
C ASP A 358 25.08 15.98 -36.23
N SER A 359 23.96 16.61 -36.61
CA SER A 359 22.88 16.99 -35.69
C SER A 359 22.19 15.77 -35.08
N LEU A 360 21.90 14.74 -35.88
CA LEU A 360 21.31 13.49 -35.39
C LEU A 360 22.27 12.73 -34.48
N LEU A 361 23.55 12.64 -34.87
CA LEU A 361 24.58 11.99 -34.07
C LEU A 361 24.75 12.69 -32.71
N GLN A 362 24.68 14.03 -32.70
CA GLN A 362 24.70 14.82 -31.48
C GLN A 362 23.48 14.50 -30.59
N ILE A 363 22.26 14.59 -31.12
CA ILE A 363 21.03 14.29 -30.36
C ILE A 363 21.07 12.86 -29.80
N ILE A 364 21.51 11.89 -30.59
CA ILE A 364 21.60 10.49 -30.16
C ILE A 364 22.60 10.35 -29.00
N LYS A 365 23.81 10.89 -29.13
CA LYS A 365 24.86 10.75 -28.12
C LYS A 365 24.60 11.56 -26.85
N THR A 366 24.14 12.81 -26.97
CA THR A 366 24.06 13.74 -25.84
C THR A 366 22.69 13.77 -25.16
N GLU A 367 21.63 13.32 -25.84
CA GLU A 367 20.27 13.38 -25.31
C GLU A 367 19.62 12.01 -25.23
N LEU A 368 19.52 11.28 -26.36
CA LEU A 368 18.81 10.00 -26.42
C LEU A 368 19.48 8.94 -25.55
N MET A 369 20.80 8.75 -25.69
CA MET A 369 21.54 7.75 -24.92
C MET A 369 21.48 7.98 -23.40
N PRO A 370 21.70 9.20 -22.89
CA PRO A 370 21.47 9.52 -21.47
C PRO A 370 20.01 9.35 -21.04
N ALA A 371 19.04 9.75 -21.87
CA ALA A 371 17.61 9.65 -21.56
C ALA A 371 17.14 8.19 -21.48
N LEU A 372 17.60 7.33 -22.40
CA LEU A 372 17.36 5.88 -22.37
C LEU A 372 18.02 5.23 -21.15
N THR A 373 19.22 5.68 -20.79
CA THR A 373 19.95 5.18 -19.61
C THR A 373 19.23 5.50 -18.31
N LYS A 374 18.66 6.71 -18.20
CA LYS A 374 18.00 7.19 -16.98
C LYS A 374 16.49 6.94 -16.96
N MET A 375 15.91 6.48 -18.07
CA MET A 375 14.46 6.41 -18.30
C MET A 375 13.78 7.75 -18.03
N ASP A 376 14.39 8.81 -18.53
CA ASP A 376 13.83 10.15 -18.44
C ASP A 376 12.78 10.33 -19.53
N THR A 377 11.53 10.00 -19.22
CA THR A 377 10.40 10.04 -20.17
C THR A 377 10.11 11.44 -20.70
N GLU A 378 10.39 12.50 -19.92
CA GLU A 378 10.26 13.89 -20.39
C GLU A 378 11.36 14.25 -21.38
N HIS A 379 12.61 13.86 -21.12
CA HIS A 379 13.67 14.00 -22.11
C HIS A 379 13.43 13.16 -23.34
N LEU A 380 12.93 11.93 -23.22
CA LEU A 380 12.60 11.09 -24.37
C LEU A 380 11.52 11.74 -25.25
N GLN A 381 10.51 12.39 -24.66
CA GLN A 381 9.52 13.20 -25.37
C GLN A 381 10.17 14.40 -26.09
N SER A 382 11.08 15.12 -25.42
CA SER A 382 11.84 16.23 -26.02
C SER A 382 12.70 15.75 -27.20
N VAL A 383 13.34 14.59 -27.07
CA VAL A 383 14.13 13.96 -28.14
C VAL A 383 13.25 13.56 -29.31
N ILE A 384 12.07 12.95 -29.07
CA ILE A 384 11.09 12.67 -30.13
C ILE A 384 10.73 13.95 -30.88
N TYR A 385 10.43 15.05 -30.18
CA TYR A 385 10.08 16.32 -30.80
C TYR A 385 11.22 16.86 -31.70
N LYS A 386 12.47 16.80 -31.20
CA LYS A 386 13.65 17.21 -31.97
C LYS A 386 13.85 16.34 -33.21
N LEU A 387 13.74 15.01 -33.08
CA LEU A 387 13.87 14.08 -34.19
C LEU A 387 12.78 14.29 -35.24
N GLN A 388 11.51 14.46 -34.82
CA GLN A 388 10.40 14.76 -35.72
C GLN A 388 10.59 16.11 -36.44
N SER A 389 11.08 17.14 -35.75
CA SER A 389 11.37 18.44 -36.36
C SER A 389 12.46 18.36 -37.44
N ILE A 390 13.45 17.49 -37.23
CA ILE A 390 14.50 17.21 -38.23
C ILE A 390 13.88 16.45 -39.42
N ASN A 391 12.97 15.51 -39.15
CA ASN A 391 12.33 14.70 -40.19
C ASN A 391 11.38 15.47 -41.11
N GLN A 392 10.83 16.60 -40.66
CA GLN A 392 9.90 17.42 -41.44
C GLN A 392 10.42 17.84 -42.82
N SER A 393 11.74 17.95 -42.98
CA SER A 393 12.37 18.38 -44.23
C SER A 393 12.74 17.26 -45.20
N LYS A 394 12.88 16.02 -44.71
CA LYS A 394 13.46 14.88 -45.46
C LYS A 394 12.52 13.68 -45.58
N ASN A 395 11.49 13.59 -44.75
CA ASN A 395 10.46 12.55 -44.76
C ASN A 395 11.05 11.13 -44.79
N ILE A 396 11.91 10.82 -43.81
CA ILE A 396 12.62 9.55 -43.68
C ILE A 396 11.76 8.61 -42.82
N ASP A 397 11.23 7.56 -43.43
CA ASP A 397 10.35 6.57 -42.77
C ASP A 397 11.03 5.91 -41.56
N SER A 398 12.33 5.61 -41.67
CA SER A 398 13.09 4.97 -40.59
C SER A 398 13.26 5.87 -39.34
N LEU A 399 13.28 7.20 -39.51
CA LEU A 399 13.35 8.13 -38.38
C LEU A 399 11.98 8.25 -37.67
N ASP A 400 10.88 8.14 -38.41
CA ASP A 400 9.53 8.08 -37.85
C ASP A 400 9.31 6.76 -37.09
N ALA A 401 9.81 5.65 -37.61
CA ALA A 401 9.81 4.36 -36.91
C ALA A 401 10.64 4.41 -35.61
N LEU A 402 11.80 5.09 -35.61
CA LEU A 402 12.57 5.35 -34.38
C LEU A 402 11.77 6.18 -33.37
N CYS A 403 11.12 7.26 -33.82
CA CYS A 403 10.26 8.09 -32.96
C CYS A 403 9.09 7.29 -32.37
N HIS A 404 8.46 6.43 -33.17
CA HIS A 404 7.38 5.55 -32.74
C HIS A 404 7.86 4.57 -31.67
N MET A 405 9.03 3.96 -31.86
CA MET A 405 9.64 3.08 -30.85
C MET A 405 9.94 3.82 -29.55
N ILE A 406 10.59 4.99 -29.61
CA ILE A 406 10.89 5.78 -28.41
C ILE A 406 9.59 6.18 -27.69
N ARG A 407 8.52 6.47 -28.45
CA ARG A 407 7.19 6.77 -27.90
C ARG A 407 6.58 5.55 -27.21
N GLU A 408 6.58 4.40 -27.86
CA GLU A 408 6.10 3.14 -27.28
C GLU A 408 6.87 2.78 -26.00
N TYR A 409 8.19 3.04 -25.95
CA TYR A 409 9.02 2.83 -24.77
C TYR A 409 8.66 3.76 -23.62
N SER A 410 8.50 5.06 -23.91
CA SER A 410 8.12 6.06 -22.92
C SER A 410 6.72 5.76 -22.35
N GLU A 411 5.80 5.32 -23.20
CA GLU A 411 4.43 5.00 -22.82
C GLU A 411 4.30 3.66 -22.06
N ARG A 412 5.08 2.62 -22.37
CA ARG A 412 4.99 1.32 -21.69
C ARG A 412 6.01 1.10 -20.57
N ILE A 413 7.02 1.96 -20.45
CA ILE A 413 8.19 1.80 -19.56
C ILE A 413 8.81 0.41 -19.73
N ASP A 414 9.00 0.00 -20.97
CA ASP A 414 9.61 -1.30 -21.28
C ASP A 414 11.13 -1.21 -21.20
N ILE A 415 11.68 -1.69 -20.08
CA ILE A 415 13.11 -1.64 -19.80
C ILE A 415 13.92 -2.53 -20.74
N SER A 416 13.34 -3.66 -21.17
CA SER A 416 14.04 -4.59 -22.06
C SER A 416 14.25 -3.99 -23.43
N LYS A 417 13.21 -3.36 -24.00
CA LYS A 417 13.30 -2.69 -25.29
C LYS A 417 14.17 -1.43 -25.21
N SER A 418 14.14 -0.68 -24.09
CA SER A 418 15.07 0.43 -23.86
C SER A 418 16.53 -0.03 -23.85
N ARG A 419 16.85 -1.14 -23.17
CA ARG A 419 18.19 -1.73 -23.18
C ARG A 419 18.57 -2.27 -24.56
N SER A 420 17.65 -2.94 -25.24
CA SER A 420 17.87 -3.45 -26.58
C SER A 420 18.15 -2.31 -27.56
N LEU A 421 17.33 -1.25 -27.56
CA LEU A 421 17.57 -0.06 -28.37
C LEU A 421 18.90 0.59 -28.01
N ARG A 422 19.22 0.74 -26.72
CA ARG A 422 20.50 1.28 -26.27
C ARG A 422 21.67 0.45 -26.79
N ARG A 423 21.59 -0.89 -26.68
CA ARG A 423 22.62 -1.81 -27.16
C ARG A 423 22.82 -1.69 -28.67
N LEU A 424 21.72 -1.67 -29.43
CA LEU A 424 21.75 -1.51 -30.88
C LEU A 424 22.30 -0.14 -31.28
N LEU A 425 21.95 0.93 -30.55
CA LEU A 425 22.52 2.26 -30.75
C LEU A 425 24.02 2.29 -30.43
N ASP A 426 24.46 1.67 -29.33
CA ASP A 426 25.88 1.57 -28.98
C ASP A 426 26.67 0.79 -30.05
N GLU A 427 26.11 -0.31 -30.55
CA GLU A 427 26.68 -1.14 -31.61
C GLU A 427 26.80 -0.34 -32.93
N ALA A 428 25.72 0.28 -33.38
CA ALA A 428 25.73 1.13 -34.59
C ALA A 428 26.67 2.34 -34.46
N LEU A 429 26.70 3.00 -33.31
CA LEU A 429 27.61 4.13 -33.05
C LEU A 429 29.09 3.70 -33.06
N SER A 430 29.38 2.44 -32.75
CA SER A 430 30.74 1.88 -32.79
C SER A 430 31.21 1.52 -34.20
N GLU A 431 30.28 1.22 -35.11
CA GLU A 431 30.55 0.89 -36.51
C GLU A 431 30.71 2.14 -37.41
N ILE A 432 30.19 3.29 -36.98
CA ILE A 432 30.43 4.57 -37.67
C ILE A 432 31.92 4.92 -37.56
N PRO A 433 32.67 5.00 -38.67
CA PRO A 433 34.08 5.34 -38.63
C PRO A 433 34.27 6.70 -37.96
N GLN A 434 35.19 6.80 -36.99
CA GLN A 434 35.58 8.10 -36.40
C GLN A 434 36.26 9.04 -37.41
N THR A 435 36.23 8.73 -38.71
CA THR A 435 36.98 9.35 -39.80
C THR A 435 36.04 9.95 -40.85
N LYS A 436 35.02 10.71 -40.44
CA LYS A 436 34.36 11.71 -41.31
C LYS A 436 33.98 13.00 -40.57
N THR A 437 34.66 13.33 -39.47
CA THR A 437 34.68 14.72 -38.93
C THR A 437 35.35 15.66 -39.92
#